data_AF-A0A534U6Q5-F1
#
_entry.id   AF-A0A534U6Q5-F1
#
_cell.length_a   1.000
_cell.length_b   1.000
_cell.length_c   1.000
_cell.angle_alpha   90.00
_cell.angle_beta   90.00
_cell.angle_gamma   90.00
#
_symmetry.space_group_name_H-M   'P 1'
#
loop_
_entity.id
_entity.type
_entity.pdbx_description
1 polymer ?
#
loop_
_entity_poly.entity_id
_entity_poly.type
_entity_poly.pdbx_seq_one_letter_code
_entity_poly.pdbx_strand_id
1 'polypeptide(L)'
;MRFEQARKRLFLGLLFGFGLFYIAACSSRIGTPEARYAPAGDLLDIVKDFQRLAKEDTYRFPIPKDITGVNIMKATLVRLDDYERKNRGQFTDVVQFNKALALERLREYDQAAALYRKVAEAEGRLGAEAAKNAEVLDNFLRIFDRTIPADDPFKYIAGLDEKVAAWNGLIKKHQGTPYEFLARVEEERIDRAKVAFVEANRGRLKEGNQLTIVGYSQLVTKHQQSKNLYRFLLDFGDFYLLLAKEYASQYDPEGLVFDSKVLDQFVKSALKLYTEVAQVDGTVEKIEAQGKIEATRGFLEKMTRLNR
;
A
#
# COMPACT_ATOMS: atom_id res chain seq x y z
N MET A 1 -92.23 -24.80 -44.97
CA MET A 1 -92.35 -23.96 -46.18
C MET A 1 -90.92 -23.57 -46.61
N ARG A 2 -90.49 -23.96 -47.82
CA ARG A 2 -89.20 -23.66 -48.52
C ARG A 2 -87.91 -24.19 -47.85
N PHE A 3 -87.29 -25.31 -48.24
CA PHE A 3 -86.65 -25.73 -49.51
C PHE A 3 -85.44 -24.88 -49.97
N GLU A 4 -84.34 -25.61 -50.23
CA GLU A 4 -83.19 -25.33 -51.12
C GLU A 4 -81.96 -24.62 -50.55
N GLN A 5 -80.88 -25.37 -50.24
CA GLN A 5 -79.76 -25.79 -51.11
C GLN A 5 -78.59 -24.80 -51.01
N ALA A 6 -77.58 -25.10 -50.19
CA ALA A 6 -76.38 -25.88 -50.54
C ALA A 6 -75.40 -25.12 -51.45
N ARG A 7 -74.19 -24.81 -50.93
CA ARG A 7 -72.92 -24.98 -51.69
C ARG A 7 -71.68 -24.76 -50.83
N LYS A 8 -70.90 -25.85 -50.75
CA LYS A 8 -69.42 -25.91 -50.84
C LYS A 8 -68.58 -25.58 -49.59
N ARG A 9 -68.16 -26.68 -48.96
CA ARG A 9 -66.78 -26.92 -48.51
C ARG A 9 -65.78 -26.48 -49.60
N LEU A 10 -64.74 -25.72 -49.24
CA LEU A 10 -63.34 -25.93 -49.66
C LEU A 10 -62.42 -24.87 -49.03
N PHE A 11 -61.15 -25.22 -48.88
CA PHE A 11 -59.98 -24.49 -48.30
C PHE A 11 -59.78 -24.73 -46.79
N LEU A 12 -58.99 -25.74 -46.35
CA LEU A 12 -57.54 -25.92 -46.56
C LEU A 12 -56.83 -24.63 -46.09
N GLY A 13 -56.20 -24.50 -44.93
CA GLY A 13 -55.20 -25.33 -44.24
C GLY A 13 -54.12 -24.36 -43.71
N LEU A 14 -53.34 -24.74 -42.70
CA LEU A 14 -52.21 -23.99 -42.10
C LEU A 14 -52.63 -22.72 -41.30
N LEU A 15 -52.14 -22.42 -40.09
CA LEU A 15 -50.95 -22.83 -39.36
C LEU A 15 -51.20 -22.79 -37.85
N PHE A 16 -50.85 -23.91 -37.23
CA PHE A 16 -50.29 -24.04 -35.89
C PHE A 16 -49.24 -22.94 -35.60
N GLY A 17 -49.26 -22.38 -34.39
CA GLY A 17 -48.04 -21.78 -33.81
C GLY A 17 -48.28 -20.62 -32.85
N PHE A 18 -47.63 -20.73 -31.68
CA PHE A 18 -47.31 -19.68 -30.71
C PHE A 18 -48.37 -19.34 -29.65
N GLY A 19 -47.99 -19.58 -28.39
CA GLY A 19 -48.63 -18.91 -27.25
C GLY A 19 -48.47 -19.56 -25.88
N LEU A 20 -47.81 -20.70 -25.74
CA LEU A 20 -47.61 -21.39 -24.46
C LEU A 20 -46.11 -21.48 -24.18
N PHE A 21 -45.51 -20.42 -23.60
CA PHE A 21 -44.23 -20.43 -22.84
C PHE A 21 -43.85 -18.99 -22.48
N TYR A 22 -44.41 -18.43 -21.41
CA TYR A 22 -43.85 -17.25 -20.74
C TYR A 22 -44.21 -17.27 -19.25
N ILE A 23 -43.63 -18.23 -18.52
CA ILE A 23 -43.34 -18.06 -17.10
C ILE A 23 -41.82 -18.23 -16.97
N ALA A 24 -41.10 -17.22 -17.46
CA ALA A 24 -39.70 -17.04 -17.12
C ALA A 24 -39.66 -16.58 -15.66
N ALA A 25 -39.37 -17.51 -14.75
CA ALA A 25 -38.97 -17.19 -13.40
C ALA A 25 -37.70 -16.32 -13.48
N CYS A 26 -37.85 -15.03 -13.23
CA CYS A 26 -36.75 -14.14 -12.92
C CYS A 26 -36.08 -14.64 -11.63
N SER A 27 -35.08 -15.50 -11.78
CA SER A 27 -34.06 -15.73 -10.75
C SER A 27 -33.29 -14.42 -10.61
N SER A 28 -33.78 -13.54 -9.73
CA SER A 28 -32.93 -12.52 -9.17
C SER A 28 -31.80 -13.25 -8.46
N ARG A 29 -30.57 -13.08 -8.97
CA ARG A 29 -29.38 -13.37 -8.20
C ARG A 29 -29.46 -12.44 -6.99
N ILE A 30 -29.97 -12.97 -5.88
CA ILE A 30 -29.75 -12.38 -4.56
C ILE A 30 -28.24 -12.30 -4.48
N GLY A 31 -27.71 -11.08 -4.59
CA GLY A 31 -26.31 -10.83 -4.33
C GLY A 31 -25.98 -11.50 -3.01
N THR A 32 -24.91 -12.29 -3.00
CA THR A 32 -24.35 -12.85 -1.77
C THR A 32 -24.45 -11.77 -0.70
N PRO A 33 -25.10 -12.03 0.45
CA PRO A 33 -25.18 -11.06 1.52
C PRO A 33 -23.77 -10.51 1.73
N GLU A 34 -23.59 -9.18 1.72
CA GLU A 34 -22.33 -8.59 2.17
C GLU A 34 -21.94 -9.34 3.44
N ALA A 35 -20.73 -9.90 3.47
CA ALA A 35 -20.28 -10.71 4.59
C ALA A 35 -20.29 -9.83 5.83
N ARG A 36 -21.43 -9.84 6.55
CA ARG A 36 -21.59 -9.07 7.77
C ARG A 36 -20.63 -9.68 8.76
N TYR A 37 -19.78 -8.82 9.30
CA TYR A 37 -18.86 -9.15 10.38
C TYR A 37 -19.61 -9.93 11.47
N ALA A 38 -19.34 -11.23 11.58
CA ALA A 38 -19.86 -12.02 12.68
C ALA A 38 -19.04 -11.63 13.93
N PRO A 39 -19.70 -11.26 15.04
CA PRO A 39 -18.98 -11.08 16.30
C PRO A 39 -18.25 -12.38 16.62
N ALA A 40 -16.94 -12.31 16.87
CA ALA A 40 -16.21 -13.50 17.28
C ALA A 40 -16.83 -14.06 18.56
N GLY A 41 -17.23 -15.34 18.53
CA GLY A 41 -17.97 -15.98 19.61
C GLY A 41 -17.11 -16.29 20.84
N ASP A 42 -15.79 -16.47 20.64
CA ASP A 42 -14.84 -16.86 21.68
C ASP A 42 -13.46 -16.21 21.47
N LEU A 43 -12.70 -16.02 22.56
CA LEU A 43 -11.35 -15.45 22.56
C LEU A 43 -10.39 -16.27 21.69
N LEU A 44 -10.54 -17.59 21.72
CA LEU A 44 -9.69 -18.50 20.94
C LEU A 44 -9.84 -18.27 19.43
N ASP A 45 -11.05 -18.00 18.94
CA ASP A 45 -11.29 -17.71 17.52
C ASP A 45 -10.60 -16.41 17.11
N ILE A 46 -10.67 -15.38 17.95
CA ILE A 46 -10.01 -14.09 17.71
C ILE A 46 -8.49 -14.29 17.62
N VAL A 47 -7.92 -14.98 18.60
CA VAL A 47 -6.47 -15.13 18.75
C VAL A 47 -5.88 -16.05 17.68
N LYS A 48 -6.57 -17.14 17.32
CA LYS A 48 -6.08 -18.11 16.32
C LYS A 48 -5.88 -17.47 14.94
N ASP A 49 -6.89 -16.74 14.46
CA ASP A 49 -6.83 -16.09 13.14
C ASP A 49 -5.72 -15.04 13.10
N PHE A 50 -5.57 -14.29 14.19
CA PHE A 50 -4.58 -13.25 14.34
C PHE A 50 -3.15 -13.79 14.44
N GLN A 51 -2.91 -14.82 15.28
CA GLN A 51 -1.56 -15.33 15.56
C GLN A 51 -0.82 -15.83 14.32
N ARG A 52 -1.54 -16.43 13.38
CA ARG A 52 -0.96 -16.88 12.10
C ARG A 52 -0.38 -15.69 11.31
N LEU A 53 -1.09 -14.58 11.30
CA LEU A 53 -0.77 -13.40 10.49
C LEU A 53 0.14 -12.42 11.23
N ALA A 54 0.17 -12.47 12.57
CA ALA A 54 0.97 -11.61 13.42
C ALA A 54 2.48 -11.81 13.29
N LYS A 55 2.95 -12.82 12.56
CA LYS A 55 4.37 -13.08 12.29
C LYS A 55 4.77 -12.85 10.83
N GLU A 56 3.85 -12.39 10.00
CA GLU A 56 4.13 -12.17 8.59
C GLU A 56 5.16 -11.05 8.36
N ASP A 57 5.88 -11.19 7.26
CA ASP A 57 6.85 -10.20 6.80
C ASP A 57 6.13 -8.95 6.28
N THR A 58 5.84 -8.05 7.22
CA THR A 58 5.19 -6.76 6.94
C THR A 58 6.06 -5.81 6.12
N TYR A 59 7.32 -6.13 5.85
CA TYR A 59 8.17 -5.33 4.97
C TYR A 59 7.95 -5.72 3.50
N ARG A 60 7.91 -7.02 3.22
CA ARG A 60 7.70 -7.55 1.86
C ARG A 60 6.24 -7.63 1.45
N PHE A 61 5.34 -7.81 2.41
CA PHE A 61 3.92 -8.02 2.13
C PHE A 61 3.05 -6.95 2.80
N PRO A 62 1.95 -6.53 2.13
CA PRO A 62 0.96 -5.67 2.75
C PRO A 62 0.29 -6.38 3.92
N ILE A 63 -0.20 -5.61 4.90
CA ILE A 63 -0.94 -6.20 6.01
C ILE A 63 -2.18 -6.91 5.46
N PRO A 64 -2.42 -8.18 5.85
CA PRO A 64 -3.58 -8.93 5.37
C PRO A 64 -4.90 -8.22 5.64
N LYS A 65 -5.82 -8.43 4.71
CA LYS A 65 -7.20 -7.98 4.81
C LYS A 65 -8.09 -9.18 5.10
N ASP A 66 -9.14 -8.97 5.89
CA ASP A 66 -10.18 -9.97 6.10
C ASP A 66 -11.11 -10.05 4.88
N ILE A 67 -12.15 -10.90 4.97
CA ILE A 67 -13.16 -11.08 3.91
C ILE A 67 -13.93 -9.81 3.55
N THR A 68 -13.93 -8.80 4.43
CA THR A 68 -14.58 -7.50 4.22
C THR A 68 -13.61 -6.47 3.63
N GLY A 69 -12.35 -6.84 3.43
CA GLY A 69 -11.30 -5.93 2.97
C GLY A 69 -10.68 -5.08 4.09
N VAL A 70 -11.05 -5.33 5.36
CA VAL A 70 -10.54 -4.58 6.52
C VAL A 70 -9.20 -5.16 6.96
N ASN A 71 -8.27 -4.29 7.36
CA ASN A 71 -6.98 -4.69 7.92
C ASN A 71 -7.18 -5.63 9.13
N ILE A 72 -6.61 -6.82 9.07
CA ILE A 72 -6.82 -7.86 10.09
C ILE A 72 -6.37 -7.42 11.49
N MET A 73 -5.29 -6.64 11.59
CA MET A 73 -4.79 -6.14 12.88
C MET A 73 -5.79 -5.17 13.52
N LYS A 74 -6.39 -4.29 12.71
CA LYS A 74 -7.45 -3.38 13.17
C LYS A 74 -8.71 -4.13 13.55
N ALA A 75 -9.11 -5.11 12.73
CA ALA A 75 -10.26 -5.94 13.04
C ALA A 75 -10.06 -6.69 14.37
N THR A 76 -8.87 -7.23 14.62
CA THR A 76 -8.52 -7.89 15.88
C THR A 76 -8.65 -6.98 17.08
N LEU A 77 -8.17 -5.73 17.01
CA LEU A 77 -8.32 -4.77 18.11
C LEU A 77 -9.79 -4.57 18.49
N VAL A 78 -10.66 -4.36 17.49
CA VAL A 78 -12.11 -4.22 17.70
C VAL A 78 -12.71 -5.48 18.32
N ARG A 79 -12.32 -6.67 17.85
CA ARG A 79 -12.80 -7.96 18.43
C ARG A 79 -12.40 -8.11 19.89
N LEU A 80 -11.16 -7.76 20.22
CA LEU A 80 -10.64 -7.85 21.58
C LEU A 80 -11.30 -6.83 22.51
N ASP A 81 -11.55 -5.60 22.04
CA ASP A 81 -12.31 -4.59 22.79
C ASP A 81 -13.74 -5.05 23.08
N ASP A 82 -14.42 -5.60 22.07
CA ASP A 82 -15.77 -6.14 22.22
C ASP A 82 -15.83 -7.34 23.16
N TYR A 83 -14.83 -8.23 23.09
CA TYR A 83 -14.70 -9.36 23.99
C TYR A 83 -14.51 -8.91 25.44
N GLU A 84 -13.57 -7.99 25.70
CA GLU A 84 -13.27 -7.47 27.04
C GLU A 84 -14.48 -6.77 27.67
N ARG A 85 -15.23 -6.02 26.86
CA ARG A 85 -16.46 -5.35 27.31
C ARG A 85 -17.53 -6.34 27.80
N LYS A 86 -17.64 -7.51 27.15
CA LYS A 86 -18.58 -8.57 27.51
C LYS A 86 -18.07 -9.47 28.65
N ASN A 87 -16.76 -9.67 28.74
CA ASN A 87 -16.12 -10.62 29.66
C ASN A 87 -15.10 -9.90 30.57
N ARG A 88 -15.57 -8.93 31.36
CA ARG A 88 -14.69 -8.05 32.16
C ARG A 88 -13.80 -8.86 33.12
N GLY A 89 -12.50 -8.57 33.10
CA GLY A 89 -11.51 -9.18 33.99
C GLY A 89 -11.12 -10.62 33.64
N GLN A 90 -11.68 -11.20 32.58
CA GLN A 90 -11.30 -12.55 32.13
C GLN A 90 -10.14 -12.46 31.14
N PHE A 91 -9.14 -13.33 31.31
CA PHE A 91 -7.98 -13.48 30.40
C PHE A 91 -7.30 -12.15 30.05
N THR A 92 -7.23 -11.23 31.02
CA THR A 92 -6.75 -9.86 30.79
C THR A 92 -5.31 -9.84 30.24
N ASP A 93 -4.46 -10.76 30.69
CA ASP A 93 -3.10 -10.93 30.18
C ASP A 93 -3.09 -11.30 28.68
N VAL A 94 -3.90 -12.28 28.27
CA VAL A 94 -4.02 -12.71 26.87
C VAL A 94 -4.60 -11.60 25.99
N VAL A 95 -5.65 -10.92 26.46
CA VAL A 95 -6.28 -9.82 25.73
C VAL A 95 -5.29 -8.67 25.53
N GLN A 96 -4.65 -8.19 26.60
CA GLN A 96 -3.69 -7.09 26.52
C GLN A 96 -2.46 -7.44 25.68
N PHE A 97 -1.94 -8.67 25.78
CA PHE A 97 -0.81 -9.11 24.98
C PHE A 97 -1.13 -9.11 23.48
N ASN A 98 -2.31 -9.61 23.10
CA ASN A 98 -2.71 -9.64 21.68
C ASN A 98 -3.05 -8.23 21.16
N LYS A 99 -3.61 -7.34 22.00
CA LYS A 99 -3.76 -5.92 21.65
C LYS A 99 -2.40 -5.27 21.39
N ALA A 100 -1.42 -5.50 22.27
CA ALA A 100 -0.05 -4.99 22.10
C ALA A 100 0.57 -5.48 20.78
N LEU A 101 0.44 -6.77 20.47
CA LEU A 101 0.95 -7.35 19.23
C LEU A 101 0.28 -6.77 17.98
N ALA A 102 -1.03 -6.50 18.03
CA ALA A 102 -1.74 -5.89 16.91
C ALA A 102 -1.31 -4.43 16.70
N LEU A 103 -1.16 -3.67 17.80
CA LEU A 103 -0.65 -2.29 17.78
C LEU A 103 0.79 -2.22 17.27
N GLU A 104 1.65 -3.16 17.68
CA GLU A 104 3.01 -3.30 17.18
C GLU A 104 3.04 -3.47 15.65
N ARG A 105 2.17 -4.34 15.11
CA ARG A 105 2.07 -4.55 13.64
C ARG A 105 1.47 -3.36 12.92
N LEU A 106 0.68 -2.53 13.61
CA LEU A 106 0.20 -1.24 13.13
C LEU A 106 1.20 -0.10 13.35
N ARG A 107 2.32 -0.38 14.03
CA ARG A 107 3.42 0.55 14.32
C ARG A 107 3.06 1.63 15.35
N GLU A 108 2.06 1.35 16.18
CA GLU A 108 1.71 2.15 17.35
C GLU A 108 2.58 1.70 18.54
N TYR A 109 3.90 1.90 18.41
CA TYR A 109 4.89 1.29 19.30
C TYR A 109 4.79 1.73 20.76
N ASP A 110 4.45 2.99 21.02
CA ASP A 110 4.30 3.51 22.39
C ASP A 110 3.15 2.81 23.12
N GLN A 111 1.97 2.74 22.49
CA GLN A 111 0.82 2.04 23.04
C GLN A 111 1.07 0.53 23.20
N ALA A 112 1.73 -0.09 22.21
CA ALA A 112 2.12 -1.50 22.29
C ALA A 112 3.08 -1.77 23.45
N ALA A 113 4.12 -0.95 23.61
CA ALA A 113 5.09 -1.06 24.70
C ALA A 113 4.41 -0.89 26.07
N ALA A 114 3.52 0.10 26.21
CA ALA A 114 2.76 0.31 27.45
C ALA A 114 1.90 -0.91 27.82
N LEU A 115 1.24 -1.55 26.85
CA LEU A 115 0.48 -2.77 27.09
C LEU A 115 1.38 -3.97 27.41
N TYR A 116 2.50 -4.13 26.72
CA TYR A 116 3.46 -5.18 27.04
C TYR A 116 4.03 -5.05 28.45
N ARG A 117 4.35 -3.84 28.93
CA ARG A 117 4.79 -3.62 30.32
C ARG A 117 3.72 -4.01 31.33
N LYS A 118 2.46 -3.65 31.09
CA LYS A 118 1.33 -4.08 31.95
C LYS A 118 1.20 -5.60 32.02
N VAL A 119 1.37 -6.29 30.89
CA VAL A 119 1.35 -7.77 30.86
C VAL A 119 2.57 -8.36 31.56
N ALA A 120 3.73 -7.72 31.45
CA ALA A 120 4.97 -8.15 32.11
C ALA A 120 4.90 -8.03 33.64
N GLU A 121 4.21 -7.01 34.15
CA GLU A 121 3.97 -6.79 35.58
C GLU A 121 2.91 -7.75 36.14
N ALA A 122 2.04 -8.29 35.30
CA ALA A 122 1.01 -9.24 35.72
C ALA A 122 1.58 -10.64 35.98
N GLU A 123 1.05 -11.33 37.00
CA GLU A 123 1.37 -12.73 37.29
C GLU A 123 0.74 -13.65 36.22
N GLY A 124 1.43 -13.81 35.08
CA GLY A 124 0.93 -14.56 33.93
C GLY A 124 2.03 -15.24 33.11
N ARG A 125 1.66 -16.28 32.36
CA ARG A 125 2.59 -17.05 31.52
C ARG A 125 3.20 -16.23 30.37
N LEU A 126 2.56 -15.12 30.00
CA LEU A 126 2.99 -14.22 28.93
C LEU A 126 3.95 -13.12 29.41
N GLY A 127 4.17 -12.97 30.72
CA GLY A 127 4.92 -11.84 31.28
C GLY A 127 6.36 -11.75 30.78
N ALA A 128 7.07 -12.88 30.71
CA ALA A 128 8.47 -12.90 30.24
C ALA A 128 8.61 -12.50 28.76
N GLU A 129 7.71 -13.00 27.89
CA GLU A 129 7.71 -12.64 26.47
C GLU A 129 7.26 -11.18 26.28
N ALA A 130 6.30 -10.71 27.06
CA ALA A 130 5.86 -9.32 27.04
C ALA A 130 6.99 -8.37 27.46
N ALA A 131 7.76 -8.70 28.51
CA ALA A 131 8.91 -7.92 28.94
C ALA A 131 9.97 -7.79 27.83
N LYS A 132 10.26 -8.91 27.16
CA LYS A 132 11.19 -8.94 26.01
C LYS A 132 10.68 -8.08 24.85
N ASN A 133 9.40 -8.17 24.52
CA ASN A 133 8.80 -7.38 23.44
C ASN A 133 8.81 -5.88 23.76
N ALA A 134 8.47 -5.51 25.01
CA ALA A 134 8.57 -4.14 25.49
C ALA A 134 10.00 -3.59 25.36
N GLU A 135 11.03 -4.36 25.74
CA GLU A 135 12.43 -3.93 25.60
C GLU A 135 12.82 -3.67 24.14
N VAL A 136 12.33 -4.48 23.19
CA VAL A 136 12.57 -4.25 21.76
C VAL A 136 11.91 -2.95 21.32
N LEU A 137 10.65 -2.72 21.69
CA LEU A 137 9.93 -1.49 21.34
C LEU A 137 10.54 -0.25 22.01
N ASP A 138 11.09 -0.36 23.21
CA ASP A 138 11.82 0.74 23.85
C ASP A 138 13.05 1.14 23.05
N ASN A 139 13.75 0.17 22.44
CA ASN A 139 14.85 0.47 21.53
C ASN A 139 14.38 1.17 20.24
N PHE A 140 13.18 0.85 19.74
CA PHE A 140 12.58 1.55 18.61
C PHE A 140 12.25 3.00 18.98
N LEU A 141 11.55 3.20 20.10
CA LEU A 141 11.15 4.51 20.62
C LEU A 141 12.37 5.43 20.85
N ARG A 142 13.47 4.90 21.38
CA ARG A 142 14.73 5.65 21.50
C ARG A 142 15.26 6.21 20.18
N ILE A 143 15.01 5.56 19.04
CA ILE A 143 15.41 6.08 17.72
C ILE A 143 14.40 7.13 17.24
N PHE A 144 13.11 6.94 17.51
CA PHE A 144 12.09 7.94 17.22
C PHE A 144 12.34 9.25 17.97
N ASP A 145 12.62 9.17 19.27
CA ASP A 145 12.80 10.32 20.17
C ASP A 145 14.06 11.13 19.91
N ARG A 146 15.02 10.60 19.12
CA ARG A 146 16.19 11.37 18.69
C ARG A 146 15.72 12.58 17.88
N THR A 147 16.02 13.77 18.39
CA THR A 147 15.75 15.02 17.69
C THR A 147 16.72 15.18 16.53
N ILE A 148 16.19 15.59 15.38
CA ILE A 148 17.00 15.93 14.21
C ILE A 148 17.05 17.45 14.13
N PRO A 149 18.25 18.08 14.14
CA PRO A 149 18.37 19.52 13.92
C PRO A 149 17.75 19.90 12.58
N ALA A 150 16.78 20.81 12.60
CA ALA A 150 16.06 21.27 11.40
C ALA A 150 16.48 22.70 10.98
N ASP A 151 17.40 23.31 11.73
CA ASP A 151 17.96 24.65 11.50
C ASP A 151 18.87 24.71 10.26
N ASP A 152 19.53 23.60 9.95
CA ASP A 152 20.48 23.50 8.84
C ASP A 152 20.21 22.26 7.98
N PRO A 153 20.07 22.39 6.65
CA PRO A 153 19.83 21.27 5.74
C PRO A 153 20.85 20.13 5.82
N PHE A 154 22.13 20.44 6.04
CA PHE A 154 23.17 19.42 6.11
C PHE A 154 23.14 18.68 7.45
N LYS A 155 22.91 19.40 8.56
CA LYS A 155 22.67 18.76 9.87
C LYS A 155 21.41 17.90 9.85
N TYR A 156 20.37 18.33 9.14
CA TYR A 156 19.15 17.55 9.00
C TYR A 156 19.41 16.22 8.28
N ILE A 157 20.11 16.26 7.14
CA ILE A 157 20.50 15.05 6.41
C ILE A 157 21.40 14.15 7.26
N ALA A 158 22.40 14.72 7.96
CA ALA A 158 23.28 13.95 8.83
C ALA A 158 22.50 13.25 9.96
N GLY A 159 21.54 13.94 10.58
CA GLY A 159 20.70 13.34 11.61
C GLY A 159 19.77 12.24 11.07
N LEU A 160 19.29 12.35 9.82
CA LEU A 160 18.59 11.25 9.15
C LEU A 160 19.53 10.05 8.93
N ASP A 161 20.77 10.28 8.49
CA ASP A 161 21.77 9.23 8.29
C ASP A 161 22.12 8.51 9.60
N GLU A 162 22.21 9.22 10.72
CA GLU A 162 22.38 8.63 12.04
C GLU A 162 21.19 7.78 12.48
N LYS A 163 19.95 8.20 12.15
CA LYS A 163 18.76 7.37 12.39
C LYS A 163 18.78 6.11 11.52
N VAL A 164 19.13 6.21 10.25
CA VAL A 164 19.28 5.06 9.35
C VAL A 164 20.34 4.09 9.89
N ALA A 165 21.47 4.59 10.37
CA ALA A 165 22.51 3.77 10.98
C ALA A 165 22.01 3.05 12.25
N ALA A 166 21.22 3.74 13.09
CA ALA A 166 20.61 3.14 14.28
C ALA A 166 19.61 2.03 13.92
N TRP A 167 18.75 2.26 12.92
CA TRP A 167 17.83 1.23 12.41
C TRP A 167 18.58 0.03 11.83
N ASN A 168 19.65 0.25 11.07
CA ASN A 168 20.52 -0.81 10.58
C ASN A 168 21.11 -1.66 11.71
N GLY A 169 21.47 -1.03 12.84
CA GLY A 169 21.88 -1.74 14.05
C GLY A 169 20.80 -2.69 14.57
N LEU A 170 19.54 -2.24 14.62
CA LEU A 170 18.41 -3.07 15.06
C LEU A 170 18.04 -4.16 14.05
N ILE A 171 18.10 -3.87 12.74
CA ILE A 171 17.88 -4.85 11.67
C ILE A 171 18.86 -6.03 11.83
N LYS A 172 20.15 -5.73 12.04
CA LYS A 172 21.18 -6.76 12.28
C LYS A 172 20.94 -7.52 13.58
N LYS A 173 20.61 -6.81 14.67
CA LYS A 173 20.35 -7.42 15.99
C LYS A 173 19.17 -8.39 15.95
N HIS A 174 18.14 -8.08 15.16
CA HIS A 174 16.88 -8.80 15.12
C HIS A 174 16.69 -9.67 13.87
N GLN A 175 17.77 -9.97 13.15
CA GLN A 175 17.74 -10.73 11.91
C GLN A 175 16.98 -12.06 12.05
N GLY A 176 16.09 -12.34 11.11
CA GLY A 176 15.25 -13.55 11.09
C GLY A 176 14.05 -13.51 12.04
N THR A 177 13.80 -12.38 12.71
CA THR A 177 12.62 -12.21 13.58
C THR A 177 11.63 -11.20 13.01
N PRO A 178 10.36 -11.19 13.44
CA PRO A 178 9.38 -10.18 13.00
C PRO A 178 9.81 -8.72 13.22
N TYR A 179 10.70 -8.48 14.20
CA TYR A 179 11.25 -7.16 14.48
C TYR A 179 12.22 -6.66 13.41
N GLU A 180 12.89 -7.56 12.66
CA GLU A 180 13.68 -7.18 11.49
C GLU A 180 12.79 -6.45 10.48
N PHE A 181 11.61 -7.02 10.20
CA PHE A 181 10.70 -6.50 9.18
C PHE A 181 10.15 -5.13 9.59
N LEU A 182 9.78 -4.95 10.86
CA LEU A 182 9.36 -3.66 11.36
C LEU A 182 10.49 -2.62 11.30
N ALA A 183 11.71 -2.99 11.70
CA ALA A 183 12.85 -2.08 11.65
C ALA A 183 13.18 -1.66 10.20
N ARG A 184 13.08 -2.58 9.23
CA ARG A 184 13.23 -2.28 7.79
C ARG A 184 12.16 -1.32 7.27
N VAL A 185 10.91 -1.46 7.72
CA VAL A 185 9.83 -0.52 7.37
C VAL A 185 10.14 0.89 7.89
N GLU A 186 10.65 1.00 9.13
CA GLU A 186 10.99 2.31 9.70
C GLU A 186 12.25 2.91 9.08
N GLU A 187 13.27 2.11 8.78
CA GLU A 187 14.44 2.53 8.00
C GLU A 187 14.03 3.11 6.65
N GLU A 188 13.21 2.38 5.88
CA GLU A 188 12.72 2.79 4.56
C GLU A 188 12.01 4.16 4.61
N ARG A 189 11.26 4.43 5.67
CA ARG A 189 10.59 5.73 5.84
C ARG A 189 11.58 6.86 6.00
N ILE A 190 12.70 6.64 6.70
CA ILE A 190 13.74 7.64 6.87
C ILE A 190 14.49 7.85 5.55
N ASP A 191 14.85 6.79 4.83
CA ASP A 191 15.48 6.90 3.51
C ASP A 191 14.59 7.65 2.51
N ARG A 192 13.29 7.35 2.51
CA ARG A 192 12.32 8.06 1.66
C ARG A 192 12.19 9.54 2.07
N ALA A 193 12.18 9.84 3.37
CA ALA A 193 12.16 11.22 3.86
C ALA A 193 13.42 11.99 3.44
N LYS A 194 14.58 11.34 3.42
CA LYS A 194 15.84 11.91 2.92
C LYS A 194 15.74 12.26 1.43
N VAL A 195 15.25 11.35 0.58
CA VAL A 195 15.06 11.62 -0.86
C VAL A 195 14.09 12.78 -1.07
N ALA A 196 12.95 12.78 -0.37
CA ALA A 196 11.96 13.85 -0.46
C ALA A 196 12.53 15.21 -0.03
N PHE A 197 13.38 15.24 1.02
CA PHE A 197 14.04 16.45 1.46
C PHE A 197 15.01 17.00 0.40
N VAL A 198 15.82 16.13 -0.21
CA VAL A 198 16.76 16.51 -1.27
C VAL A 198 15.99 17.03 -2.49
N GLU A 199 14.92 16.35 -2.90
CA GLU A 199 14.07 16.77 -4.02
C GLU A 199 13.44 18.15 -3.79
N ALA A 200 12.89 18.37 -2.58
CA ALA A 200 12.25 19.63 -2.21
C ALA A 200 13.24 20.81 -2.17
N ASN A 201 14.52 20.53 -1.89
CA ASN A 201 15.57 21.54 -1.80
C ASN A 201 16.51 21.57 -3.02
N ARG A 202 16.23 20.78 -4.07
CA ARG A 202 17.14 20.57 -5.21
C ARG A 202 17.63 21.86 -5.88
N GLY A 203 16.78 22.89 -5.95
CA GLY A 203 17.14 24.18 -6.55
C GLY A 203 18.14 25.01 -5.74
N ARG A 204 18.35 24.68 -4.46
CA ARG A 204 19.30 25.34 -3.55
C ARG A 204 20.58 24.53 -3.34
N LEU A 205 20.58 23.27 -3.76
CA LEU A 205 21.70 22.36 -3.62
C LEU A 205 22.55 22.38 -4.89
N LYS A 206 23.87 22.36 -4.72
CA LYS A 206 24.78 22.11 -5.84
C LYS A 206 24.45 20.73 -6.43
N GLU A 207 24.20 20.68 -7.73
CA GLU A 207 23.84 19.44 -8.45
C GLU A 207 22.59 18.75 -7.88
N GLY A 208 21.63 19.52 -7.32
CA GLY A 208 20.46 18.96 -6.64
C GLY A 208 19.62 17.99 -7.46
N ASN A 209 19.50 18.19 -8.79
CA ASN A 209 18.84 17.24 -9.68
C ASN A 209 19.56 15.89 -9.70
N GLN A 210 20.90 15.89 -9.80
CA GLN A 210 21.71 14.67 -9.80
C GLN A 210 21.67 13.98 -8.43
N LEU A 211 21.72 14.75 -7.34
CA LEU A 211 21.58 14.21 -5.98
C LEU A 211 20.21 13.53 -5.79
N THR A 212 19.14 14.12 -6.33
CA THR A 212 17.80 13.54 -6.27
C THR A 212 17.73 12.23 -7.07
N ILE A 213 18.29 12.20 -8.28
CA ILE A 213 18.39 10.97 -9.11
C ILE A 213 19.15 9.87 -8.38
N VAL A 214 20.30 10.20 -7.79
CA VAL A 214 21.11 9.25 -6.99
C VAL A 214 20.30 8.75 -5.78
N GLY A 215 19.59 9.64 -5.09
CA GLY A 215 18.74 9.30 -3.96
C GLY A 215 17.65 8.30 -4.32
N TYR A 216 16.89 8.55 -5.38
CA TYR A 216 15.88 7.59 -5.86
C TYR A 216 16.50 6.25 -6.30
N SER A 217 17.64 6.28 -7.02
CA SER A 217 18.33 5.06 -7.43
C SER A 217 18.78 4.21 -6.23
N GLN A 218 19.29 4.86 -5.20
CA GLN A 218 19.68 4.20 -3.94
C GLN A 218 18.46 3.64 -3.22
N LEU A 219 17.36 4.38 -3.13
CA LEU A 219 16.10 3.94 -2.52
C LEU A 219 15.59 2.65 -3.19
N VAL A 220 15.50 2.65 -4.52
CA VAL A 220 15.05 1.49 -5.31
C VAL A 220 15.97 0.29 -5.13
N THR A 221 17.29 0.52 -5.12
CA THR A 221 18.28 -0.57 -5.02
C THR A 221 18.34 -1.16 -3.62
N LYS A 222 18.25 -0.32 -2.58
CA LYS A 222 18.29 -0.75 -1.18
C LYS A 222 17.01 -1.48 -0.79
N HIS A 223 15.86 -1.00 -1.25
CA HIS A 223 14.54 -1.51 -0.85
C HIS A 223 13.87 -2.39 -1.91
N GLN A 224 14.63 -3.15 -2.71
CA GLN A 224 14.11 -4.05 -3.76
C GLN A 224 13.09 -5.09 -3.26
N GLN A 225 13.17 -5.47 -1.98
CA GLN A 225 12.25 -6.43 -1.39
C GLN A 225 11.01 -5.77 -0.77
N SER A 226 10.95 -4.43 -0.74
CA SER A 226 9.83 -3.73 -0.15
C SER A 226 8.55 -3.94 -0.95
N LYS A 227 7.44 -4.09 -0.24
CA LYS A 227 6.09 -4.00 -0.83
C LYS A 227 5.84 -2.68 -1.56
N ASN A 228 6.62 -1.63 -1.26
CA ASN A 228 6.48 -0.29 -1.84
C ASN A 228 7.39 -0.05 -3.05
N LEU A 229 8.16 -1.05 -3.51
CA LEU A 229 9.11 -0.89 -4.62
C LEU A 229 8.48 -0.20 -5.84
N TYR A 230 7.30 -0.64 -6.27
CA TYR A 230 6.65 -0.09 -7.45
C TYR A 230 6.21 1.35 -7.26
N ARG A 231 5.82 1.75 -6.04
CA ARG A 231 5.58 3.16 -5.70
C ARG A 231 6.86 3.98 -5.87
N PHE A 232 8.02 3.47 -5.45
CA PHE A 232 9.30 4.17 -5.60
C PHE A 232 9.70 4.32 -7.07
N LEU A 233 9.45 3.31 -7.90
CA LEU A 233 9.69 3.40 -9.34
C LEU A 233 8.78 4.45 -10.00
N LEU A 234 7.51 4.53 -9.59
CA LEU A 234 6.60 5.57 -10.06
C LEU A 234 7.05 6.97 -9.63
N ASP A 235 7.38 7.17 -8.35
CA ASP A 235 7.86 8.45 -7.82
C ASP A 235 9.16 8.88 -8.53
N PHE A 236 10.07 7.93 -8.82
CA PHE A 236 11.28 8.21 -9.58
C PHE A 236 11.00 8.57 -11.04
N GLY A 237 10.05 7.89 -11.69
CA GLY A 237 9.60 8.24 -13.04
C GLY A 237 8.98 9.63 -13.09
N ASP A 238 8.19 9.98 -12.07
CA ASP A 238 7.59 11.31 -11.91
C ASP A 238 8.64 12.40 -11.80
N PHE A 239 9.74 12.15 -11.08
CA PHE A 239 10.85 13.09 -11.01
C PHE A 239 11.50 13.33 -12.38
N TYR A 240 11.72 12.29 -13.19
CA TYR A 240 12.22 12.47 -14.56
C TYR A 240 11.24 13.25 -15.44
N LEU A 241 9.93 12.98 -15.32
CA LEU A 241 8.91 13.72 -16.05
C LEU A 241 8.85 15.19 -15.61
N LEU A 242 9.07 15.47 -14.32
CA LEU A 242 9.20 16.82 -13.79
C LEU A 242 10.37 17.56 -14.43
N LEU A 243 11.56 16.93 -14.51
CA LEU A 243 12.73 17.52 -15.18
C LEU A 243 12.45 17.82 -16.67
N ALA A 244 11.74 16.93 -17.36
CA ALA A 244 11.35 17.16 -18.76
C ALA A 244 10.42 18.37 -18.91
N LYS A 245 9.44 18.53 -18.00
CA LYS A 245 8.52 19.67 -17.98
C LYS A 245 9.22 20.98 -17.63
N GLU A 246 10.14 20.95 -16.66
CA GLU A 246 10.94 22.12 -16.29
C GLU A 246 11.81 22.57 -17.46
N TYR A 247 12.48 21.63 -18.14
CA TYR A 247 13.25 21.91 -19.34
C TYR A 247 12.39 22.59 -20.42
N ALA A 248 11.23 22.02 -20.74
CA ALA A 248 10.31 22.60 -21.71
C ALA A 248 9.67 23.94 -21.29
N SER A 249 9.75 24.29 -20.00
CA SER A 249 9.29 25.59 -19.51
C SER A 249 10.39 26.64 -19.52
N GLN A 250 11.66 26.22 -19.40
CA GLN A 250 12.83 27.09 -19.43
C GLN A 250 13.27 27.43 -20.85
N TYR A 251 13.14 26.47 -21.76
CA TYR A 251 13.51 26.61 -23.16
C TYR A 251 12.26 26.51 -24.02
N ASP A 252 11.99 27.57 -24.79
CA ASP A 252 10.86 27.60 -25.72
C ASP A 252 11.00 26.46 -26.74
N PRO A 253 10.05 25.51 -26.81
CA PRO A 253 10.10 24.41 -27.76
C PRO A 253 10.09 24.86 -29.23
N GLU A 254 9.63 26.06 -29.56
CA GLU A 254 9.69 26.64 -30.92
C GLU A 254 11.03 27.37 -31.19
N GLY A 255 11.85 27.55 -30.14
CA GLY A 255 13.09 28.32 -30.19
C GLY A 255 14.32 27.49 -30.58
N LEU A 256 15.30 28.14 -31.21
CA LEU A 256 16.55 27.50 -31.68
C LEU A 256 17.45 26.91 -30.57
N VAL A 257 17.25 27.33 -29.32
CA VAL A 257 18.05 26.88 -28.17
C VAL A 257 17.51 25.56 -27.58
N PHE A 258 16.33 25.12 -28.03
CA PHE A 258 15.73 23.88 -27.57
C PHE A 258 16.45 22.65 -28.13
N ASP A 259 17.20 21.95 -27.27
CA ASP A 259 17.75 20.64 -27.60
C ASP A 259 16.73 19.53 -27.30
N SER A 260 16.15 18.95 -28.35
CA SER A 260 15.19 17.85 -28.22
C SER A 260 15.82 16.58 -27.62
N LYS A 261 17.14 16.39 -27.70
CA LYS A 261 17.81 15.21 -27.15
C LYS A 261 17.80 15.22 -25.62
N VAL A 262 17.94 16.40 -25.01
CA VAL A 262 17.88 16.56 -23.55
C VAL A 262 16.48 16.21 -23.05
N LEU A 263 15.44 16.75 -23.69
CA LEU A 263 14.05 16.39 -23.38
C LEU A 263 13.81 14.88 -23.51
N ASP A 264 14.23 14.30 -24.63
CA ASP A 264 14.03 12.89 -24.95
C ASP A 264 14.73 11.98 -23.92
N GLN A 265 15.90 12.35 -23.40
CA GLN A 265 16.58 11.60 -22.34
C GLN A 265 15.74 11.52 -21.06
N PHE A 266 15.16 12.64 -20.60
CA PHE A 266 14.30 12.65 -19.41
C PHE A 266 13.03 11.84 -19.65
N VAL A 267 12.37 12.03 -20.78
CA VAL A 267 11.14 11.32 -21.14
C VAL A 267 11.38 9.82 -21.24
N LYS A 268 12.46 9.37 -21.90
CA LYS A 268 12.82 7.96 -22.00
C LYS A 268 13.09 7.33 -20.63
N SER A 269 13.74 8.08 -19.73
CA SER A 269 14.02 7.61 -18.37
C SER A 269 12.73 7.42 -17.56
N ALA A 270 11.79 8.36 -17.65
CA ALA A 270 10.46 8.24 -17.04
C ALA A 270 9.69 7.04 -17.61
N LEU A 271 9.60 6.93 -18.94
CA LEU A 271 8.90 5.84 -19.62
C LEU A 271 9.46 4.47 -19.28
N LYS A 272 10.78 4.34 -19.14
CA LYS A 272 11.43 3.09 -18.72
C LYS A 272 10.90 2.63 -17.36
N LEU A 273 10.89 3.53 -16.36
CA LEU A 273 10.45 3.22 -15.00
C LEU A 273 8.95 2.89 -14.94
N TYR A 274 8.11 3.65 -15.62
CA TYR A 274 6.67 3.34 -15.69
C TYR A 274 6.41 2.01 -16.41
N THR A 275 7.16 1.68 -17.45
CA THR A 275 7.01 0.42 -18.18
C THR A 275 7.36 -0.78 -17.30
N GLU A 276 8.40 -0.66 -16.47
CA GLU A 276 8.76 -1.69 -15.49
C GLU A 276 7.59 -2.00 -14.55
N VAL A 277 6.92 -0.97 -14.02
CA VAL A 277 5.73 -1.15 -13.16
C VAL A 277 4.53 -1.70 -13.93
N ALA A 278 4.29 -1.20 -15.15
CA ALA A 278 3.14 -1.60 -15.97
C ALA A 278 3.16 -3.07 -16.42
N GLN A 279 4.33 -3.72 -16.40
CA GLN A 279 4.50 -5.13 -16.74
C GLN A 279 4.18 -6.07 -15.58
N VAL A 280 4.01 -5.56 -14.37
CA VAL A 280 3.77 -6.39 -13.18
C VAL A 280 2.28 -6.57 -12.91
N ASP A 281 1.83 -7.81 -13.03
CA ASP A 281 0.44 -8.19 -12.72
C ASP A 281 0.16 -8.22 -11.22
N GLY A 282 -1.10 -7.94 -10.86
CA GLY A 282 -1.58 -8.06 -9.47
C GLY A 282 -1.25 -6.88 -8.55
N THR A 283 -0.69 -5.79 -9.08
CA THR A 283 -0.39 -4.56 -8.32
C THR A 283 -1.39 -3.46 -8.66
N VAL A 284 -1.70 -2.58 -7.70
CA VAL A 284 -2.59 -1.44 -7.93
C VAL A 284 -1.87 -0.35 -8.75
N GLU A 285 -0.54 -0.28 -8.62
CA GLU A 285 0.34 0.64 -9.32
C GLU A 285 0.35 0.44 -10.83
N LYS A 286 -0.01 -0.75 -11.34
CA LYS A 286 -0.05 -1.05 -12.78
C LYS A 286 -0.96 -0.08 -13.55
N ILE A 287 -2.16 0.19 -13.04
CA ILE A 287 -3.13 1.08 -13.71
C ILE A 287 -2.59 2.52 -13.74
N GLU A 288 -2.01 2.95 -12.62
CA GLU A 288 -1.38 4.26 -12.51
C GLU A 288 -0.21 4.39 -13.49
N ALA A 289 0.64 3.36 -13.61
CA ALA A 289 1.76 3.31 -14.54
C ALA A 289 1.31 3.43 -16.00
N GLN A 290 0.24 2.73 -16.40
CA GLN A 290 -0.32 2.80 -17.74
C GLN A 290 -0.80 4.22 -18.07
N GLY A 291 -1.54 4.86 -17.17
CA GLY A 291 -1.97 6.25 -17.34
C GLY A 291 -0.78 7.22 -17.45
N LYS A 292 0.27 7.02 -16.65
CA LYS A 292 1.50 7.83 -16.72
C LYS A 292 2.27 7.62 -18.03
N ILE A 293 2.29 6.41 -18.59
CA ILE A 293 2.89 6.13 -19.90
C ILE A 293 2.16 6.92 -21.00
N GLU A 294 0.83 6.85 -21.02
CA GLU A 294 0.01 7.56 -22.01
C GLU A 294 0.20 9.08 -21.91
N ALA A 295 0.12 9.63 -20.69
CA ALA A 295 0.35 11.05 -20.44
C ALA A 295 1.74 11.50 -20.89
N THR A 296 2.77 10.69 -20.62
CA THR A 296 4.16 11.00 -20.98
C THR A 296 4.38 10.97 -22.49
N ARG A 297 3.77 10.01 -23.20
CA ARG A 297 3.80 9.96 -24.67
C ARG A 297 3.10 11.17 -25.28
N GLY A 298 1.93 11.54 -24.78
CA GLY A 298 1.20 12.73 -25.23
C GLY A 298 1.98 14.01 -25.00
N PHE A 299 2.69 14.13 -23.86
CA PHE A 299 3.60 15.24 -23.59
C PHE A 299 4.73 15.32 -24.63
N LEU A 300 5.41 14.19 -24.91
CA LEU A 300 6.49 14.14 -25.90
C LEU A 300 6.00 14.51 -27.30
N GLU A 301 4.84 14.00 -27.70
CA GLU A 301 4.25 14.32 -29.00
C GLU A 301 3.94 15.81 -29.13
N LYS A 302 3.37 16.43 -28.09
CA LYS A 302 3.14 17.87 -28.05
C LYS A 302 4.45 18.65 -28.25
N MET A 303 5.50 18.32 -27.50
CA MET A 303 6.80 18.99 -27.61
C MET A 303 7.41 18.81 -29.00
N THR A 304 7.31 17.61 -29.56
CA THR A 304 7.81 17.30 -30.91
C THR A 304 7.09 18.10 -31.99
N ARG A 305 5.80 18.38 -31.81
CA ARG A 305 5.02 19.20 -32.76
C ARG A 305 5.39 20.69 -32.70
N LEU A 306 5.70 21.20 -31.51
CA LEU A 306 6.14 22.59 -31.33
C LEU A 306 7.54 22.83 -31.88
N ASN A 307 8.45 21.85 -31.77
CA ASN A 307 9.81 21.96 -32.27
C ASN A 307 9.98 21.73 -33.79
N ARG A 308 8.89 21.71 -34.56
CA ARG A 308 8.94 21.54 -36.03
C ARG A 308 8.94 22.88 -36.73
#